data_AF-A0A4V0XAY1-F1
#
_entry.id   AF-A0A4V0XAY1-F1
#
_cell.length_a   1.000
_cell.length_b   1.000
_cell.length_c   1.000
_cell.angle_alpha   90.00
_cell.angle_beta   90.00
_cell.angle_gamma   90.00
#
_symmetry.space_group_name_H-M   'P 1'
#
loop_
_entity.id
_entity.type
_entity.pdbx_description
1 polymer ?
#
loop_
_entity_poly.entity_id
_entity_poly.type
_entity_poly.pdbx_seq_one_letter_code
_entity_poly.pdbx_strand_id
1 'polypeptide(L)'
;MKNILIKITFIVLSLSMYYEALSDSKTINGNLFVTTTTTVTTTAVTVRDCDGNVIRTIPATSNSYSKQSAIPSSGQTIRFKVYRKDPSGNTYLYQDDVSINSIGYNVSNGSYSYTLSNALLVNSRYNYLVRVYFSTDTYATMLEEQEFSISSASAIMPVGTVISYVGNNGNVSTLEGGGWFKCDGRAISTLTLNLTADEITAFVNVVGSNLPDLRGVFLRGLDDARGYDDDAGTRTGGEGTTGVRSFQTCLIQAHGHTGTAAADGNHDHGGNTGSASRDYSHSTTSNLSGGGSADVANNTFNDNHTHSIPSSGTHTHSLTINSEGGLETRPENIAVYYLIRGR
;
A
#
# COMPACT_ATOMS: atom_id res chain seq x y z
N MET A 1 0.89 57.93 -45.14
CA MET A 1 0.83 57.16 -43.87
C MET A 1 0.32 55.77 -44.20
N LYS A 2 1.15 54.73 -44.01
CA LYS A 2 0.80 53.34 -44.33
C LYS A 2 -0.08 52.80 -43.20
N ASN A 3 -1.34 52.47 -43.50
CA ASN A 3 -2.22 51.78 -42.55
C ASN A 3 -1.86 50.29 -42.56
N ILE A 4 -1.27 49.82 -41.46
CA ILE A 4 -1.03 48.39 -41.19
C ILE A 4 -2.36 47.78 -40.75
N LEU A 5 -2.87 46.84 -41.55
CA LEU A 5 -4.04 46.03 -41.21
C LEU A 5 -3.56 44.76 -40.51
N ILE A 6 -3.71 44.68 -39.18
CA ILE A 6 -3.39 43.46 -38.41
C ILE A 6 -4.60 42.54 -38.45
N LYS A 7 -4.50 41.44 -39.20
CA LYS A 7 -5.50 40.38 -39.24
C LYS A 7 -5.23 39.41 -38.08
N ILE A 8 -5.92 39.57 -36.96
CA ILE A 8 -5.87 38.62 -35.84
C ILE A 8 -6.83 37.49 -36.14
N THR A 9 -6.31 36.35 -36.59
CA THR A 9 -7.06 35.11 -36.78
C THR A 9 -7.16 34.40 -35.43
N PHE A 10 -8.34 34.42 -34.79
CA PHE A 10 -8.63 33.53 -33.68
C PHE A 10 -8.86 32.12 -34.23
N ILE A 11 -7.86 31.25 -34.07
CA ILE A 11 -8.04 29.80 -34.24
C ILE A 11 -8.80 29.33 -32.99
N VAL A 12 -10.10 29.13 -33.12
CA VAL A 12 -10.87 28.37 -32.14
C VAL A 12 -10.43 26.91 -32.29
N LEU A 13 -9.42 26.52 -31.54
CA LEU A 13 -9.05 25.12 -31.38
C LEU A 13 -10.18 24.48 -30.57
N SER A 14 -11.17 23.90 -31.25
CA SER A 14 -12.09 22.97 -30.61
C SER A 14 -11.24 21.79 -30.14
N LEU A 15 -10.83 21.83 -28.88
CA LEU A 15 -10.23 20.69 -28.21
C LEU A 15 -11.34 19.67 -28.00
N SER A 16 -11.58 18.86 -29.03
CA SER A 16 -12.25 17.58 -28.89
C SER A 16 -11.33 16.73 -28.01
N MET A 17 -11.50 16.80 -26.69
CA MET A 17 -10.98 15.78 -25.82
C MET A 17 -11.68 14.48 -26.21
N TYR A 18 -11.03 13.70 -27.08
CA TYR A 18 -11.31 12.29 -27.18
C TYR A 18 -10.96 11.70 -25.82
N TYR A 19 -11.98 11.55 -24.97
CA TYR A 19 -11.92 10.63 -23.86
C TYR A 19 -11.95 9.24 -24.50
N GLU A 20 -10.79 8.77 -24.95
CA GLU A 20 -10.55 7.34 -25.13
C GLU A 20 -10.63 6.75 -23.72
N ALA A 21 -11.86 6.49 -23.26
CA ALA A 21 -12.06 5.55 -22.18
C ALA A 21 -11.30 4.30 -22.63
N LEU A 22 -10.24 3.93 -21.91
CA LEU A 22 -9.58 2.64 -22.08
C LEU A 22 -10.69 1.58 -21.98
N SER A 23 -11.22 1.16 -23.13
CA SER A 23 -12.29 0.18 -23.16
C SER A 23 -11.65 -1.15 -22.82
N ASP A 24 -11.97 -1.69 -21.65
CA ASP A 24 -11.54 -3.04 -21.33
C ASP A 24 -12.28 -4.02 -22.24
N SER A 25 -11.56 -4.98 -22.81
CA SER A 25 -12.14 -6.00 -23.67
C SER A 25 -12.25 -7.33 -22.93
N LYS A 26 -13.34 -8.08 -23.15
CA LYS A 26 -13.51 -9.43 -22.60
C LYS A 26 -13.87 -10.41 -23.71
N THR A 27 -13.07 -11.45 -23.88
CA THR A 27 -13.43 -12.59 -24.73
C THR A 27 -14.34 -13.55 -23.97
N ILE A 28 -15.48 -13.87 -24.59
CA ILE A 28 -16.47 -14.85 -24.15
C ILE A 28 -16.45 -16.04 -25.10
N ASN A 29 -16.60 -17.23 -24.54
CA ASN A 29 -16.60 -18.48 -25.27
C ASN A 29 -17.75 -19.34 -24.76
N GLY A 30 -18.40 -20.06 -25.66
CA GLY A 30 -19.51 -20.94 -25.30
C GLY A 30 -19.88 -21.85 -26.46
N ASN A 31 -21.07 -22.44 -26.37
CA ASN A 31 -21.59 -23.34 -27.39
C ASN A 31 -23.02 -22.97 -27.77
N LEU A 32 -23.29 -22.94 -29.07
CA LEU A 32 -24.61 -22.63 -29.63
C LEU A 32 -25.18 -23.88 -30.30
N PHE A 33 -26.29 -24.36 -29.75
CA PHE A 33 -27.04 -25.51 -30.22
C PHE A 33 -28.53 -25.20 -30.36
N VAL A 34 -29.18 -25.84 -31.33
CA VAL A 34 -30.64 -25.93 -31.46
C VAL A 34 -31.07 -27.33 -31.02
N THR A 35 -32.11 -27.40 -30.19
CA THR A 35 -32.75 -28.66 -29.78
C THR A 35 -33.91 -28.97 -30.72
N THR A 36 -33.82 -30.08 -31.44
CA THR A 36 -34.92 -30.61 -32.26
C THR A 36 -35.58 -31.77 -31.53
N THR A 37 -36.88 -31.64 -31.24
CA THR A 37 -37.68 -32.70 -30.62
C THR A 37 -38.46 -33.44 -31.71
N THR A 38 -38.28 -34.76 -31.79
CA THR A 38 -39.04 -35.64 -32.67
C THR A 38 -39.96 -36.52 -31.82
N THR A 39 -41.26 -36.43 -32.06
CA THR A 39 -42.27 -37.27 -31.39
C THR A 39 -42.75 -38.34 -32.35
N VAL A 40 -42.60 -39.60 -31.96
CA VAL A 40 -43.13 -40.76 -32.69
C VAL A 40 -44.37 -41.27 -31.94
N THR A 41 -45.52 -41.17 -32.59
CA THR A 41 -46.80 -41.68 -32.07
C THR A 41 -47.18 -42.95 -32.80
N THR A 42 -47.35 -44.03 -32.06
CA THR A 42 -47.95 -45.28 -32.55
C THR A 42 -49.47 -45.17 -32.44
N THR A 43 -50.19 -45.59 -33.48
CA THR A 43 -51.64 -45.69 -33.44
C THR A 43 -52.07 -46.84 -32.54
N ALA A 44 -53.21 -46.69 -31.86
CA ALA A 44 -53.80 -47.76 -31.09
C ALA A 44 -54.12 -48.97 -32.00
N VAL A 45 -53.81 -50.18 -31.54
CA VAL A 45 -54.06 -51.42 -32.29
C VAL A 45 -55.11 -52.24 -31.56
N THR A 46 -56.14 -52.68 -32.28
CA THR A 46 -57.14 -53.61 -31.74
C THR A 46 -56.78 -55.03 -32.13
N VAL A 47 -56.64 -55.91 -31.13
CA VAL A 47 -56.40 -57.34 -31.33
C VAL A 47 -57.76 -58.04 -31.35
N ARG A 48 -58.03 -58.78 -32.43
CA ARG A 48 -59.26 -59.55 -32.62
C ARG A 48 -58.95 -61.05 -32.70
N ASP A 49 -59.90 -61.90 -32.31
CA ASP A 49 -59.82 -63.34 -32.54
C ASP A 49 -60.09 -63.70 -34.01
N CYS A 50 -60.04 -65.00 -34.35
CA CYS A 50 -60.33 -65.49 -35.70
C CYS A 50 -61.78 -65.27 -36.14
N ASP A 51 -62.68 -64.98 -35.20
CA ASP A 51 -64.10 -64.75 -35.44
C ASP A 51 -64.44 -63.24 -35.50
N GLY A 52 -63.43 -62.36 -35.35
CA GLY A 52 -63.54 -60.91 -35.45
C GLY A 52 -63.89 -60.18 -34.14
N ASN A 53 -64.04 -60.90 -33.02
CA ASN A 53 -64.34 -60.30 -31.72
C ASN A 53 -63.09 -59.63 -31.14
N VAL A 54 -63.26 -58.47 -30.49
CA VAL A 54 -62.12 -57.75 -29.88
C VAL A 54 -61.69 -58.45 -28.59
N ILE A 55 -60.43 -58.87 -28.55
CA ILE A 55 -59.82 -59.47 -27.35
C ILE A 55 -59.22 -58.36 -26.46
N ARG A 56 -58.49 -57.42 -27.05
CA ARG A 56 -57.82 -56.32 -26.33
C ARG A 56 -57.45 -55.16 -27.26
N THR A 57 -57.43 -53.95 -26.73
CA THR A 57 -56.85 -52.78 -27.40
C THR A 57 -55.48 -52.45 -26.79
N ILE A 58 -54.46 -52.35 -27.62
CA ILE A 58 -53.17 -51.76 -27.28
C ILE A 58 -53.32 -50.24 -27.49
N PRO A 59 -53.21 -49.42 -26.43
CA PRO A 59 -53.37 -47.98 -26.54
C PRO A 59 -52.25 -47.36 -27.39
N ALA A 60 -52.53 -46.22 -28.00
CA ALA A 60 -51.51 -45.42 -28.67
C ALA A 60 -50.41 -45.04 -27.68
N THR A 61 -49.15 -45.14 -28.09
CA THR A 61 -48.02 -44.67 -27.29
C THR A 61 -47.25 -43.63 -28.08
N SER A 62 -46.84 -42.55 -27.39
CA SER A 62 -46.02 -41.50 -27.97
C SER A 62 -44.70 -41.44 -27.23
N ASN A 63 -43.59 -41.52 -27.97
CA ASN A 63 -42.25 -41.37 -27.43
C ASN A 63 -41.59 -40.16 -28.09
N SER A 64 -40.98 -39.29 -27.31
CA SER A 64 -40.28 -38.11 -27.81
C SER A 64 -38.78 -38.24 -27.58
N TYR A 65 -37.99 -37.91 -28.60
CA TYR A 65 -36.54 -37.89 -28.56
C TYR A 65 -36.05 -36.49 -28.94
N SER A 66 -35.08 -35.97 -28.20
CA SER A 66 -34.49 -34.66 -28.49
C SER A 66 -33.06 -34.83 -28.97
N LYS A 67 -32.68 -34.10 -30.01
CA LYS A 67 -31.30 -34.02 -30.52
C LYS A 67 -30.84 -32.57 -30.48
N GLN A 68 -29.65 -32.32 -29.93
CA GLN A 68 -28.96 -31.05 -30.08
C GLN A 68 -28.09 -31.06 -31.33
N SER A 69 -28.20 -30.01 -32.14
CA SER A 69 -27.36 -29.82 -33.33
C SER A 69 -26.77 -28.41 -33.31
N ALA A 70 -25.53 -28.27 -33.78
CA ALA A 70 -24.91 -26.96 -33.95
C ALA A 70 -25.76 -26.11 -34.90
N ILE A 71 -25.81 -24.82 -34.59
CA ILE A 71 -26.55 -23.87 -35.39
C ILE A 71 -25.87 -23.68 -36.76
N PRO A 72 -26.62 -23.55 -37.86
CA PRO A 72 -26.01 -23.23 -39.15
C PRO A 72 -25.21 -21.91 -39.08
N SER A 73 -24.08 -21.81 -39.79
CA SER A 73 -23.34 -20.55 -39.87
C SER A 73 -23.94 -19.55 -40.86
N SER A 74 -24.90 -19.95 -41.70
CA SER A 74 -25.37 -19.08 -42.78
C SER A 74 -26.73 -18.47 -42.47
N GLY A 75 -26.77 -17.14 -42.38
CA GLY A 75 -28.02 -16.36 -42.37
C GLY A 75 -28.55 -15.97 -41.00
N GLN A 76 -27.73 -16.08 -39.94
CA GLN A 76 -28.16 -15.74 -38.59
C GLN A 76 -27.25 -14.72 -37.91
N THR A 77 -27.87 -13.97 -37.00
CA THR A 77 -27.24 -12.93 -36.18
C THR A 77 -27.33 -13.36 -34.73
N ILE A 78 -26.21 -13.22 -34.03
CA ILE A 78 -26.09 -13.43 -32.59
C ILE A 78 -26.17 -12.06 -31.92
N ARG A 79 -27.00 -11.98 -30.88
CA ARG A 79 -27.11 -10.81 -30.04
C ARG A 79 -26.48 -11.08 -28.68
N PHE A 80 -25.47 -10.31 -28.35
CA PHE A 80 -24.86 -10.28 -27.02
C PHE A 80 -25.41 -9.09 -26.26
N LYS A 81 -26.34 -9.30 -25.33
CA LYS A 81 -26.77 -8.23 -24.41
C LYS A 81 -25.92 -8.25 -23.17
N VAL A 82 -25.27 -7.13 -22.88
CA VAL A 82 -24.37 -7.00 -21.73
C VAL A 82 -25.04 -6.19 -20.64
N TYR A 83 -24.97 -6.71 -19.43
CA TYR A 83 -25.50 -6.11 -18.22
C TYR A 83 -24.41 -5.97 -17.18
N ARG A 84 -24.52 -4.97 -16.33
CA ARG A 84 -23.85 -4.91 -15.04
C ARG A 84 -24.75 -5.59 -14.00
N LYS A 85 -24.18 -6.46 -13.18
CA LYS A 85 -24.89 -7.16 -12.11
C LYS A 85 -24.92 -6.27 -10.87
N ASP A 86 -26.00 -5.52 -10.69
CA ASP A 86 -26.20 -4.69 -9.49
C ASP A 86 -27.05 -5.45 -8.44
N PRO A 87 -26.88 -5.15 -7.13
CA PRO A 87 -27.63 -5.80 -6.05
C PRO A 87 -29.15 -5.66 -6.17
N SER A 88 -29.61 -4.57 -6.79
CA SER A 88 -31.03 -4.25 -6.97
C SER A 88 -31.61 -4.80 -8.29
N GLY A 89 -30.80 -5.52 -9.08
CA GLY A 89 -31.17 -6.03 -10.40
C GLY A 89 -30.14 -5.66 -11.47
N ASN A 90 -30.11 -6.43 -12.55
CA ASN A 90 -29.11 -6.27 -13.60
C ASN A 90 -29.37 -4.99 -14.43
N THR A 91 -28.42 -4.06 -14.45
CA THR A 91 -28.48 -2.85 -15.29
C THR A 91 -28.03 -3.19 -16.70
N TYR A 92 -28.87 -2.94 -17.70
CA TYR A 92 -28.48 -3.06 -19.11
C TYR A 92 -27.44 -2.01 -19.48
N LEU A 93 -26.39 -2.41 -20.19
CA LEU A 93 -25.34 -1.49 -20.66
C LEU A 93 -25.44 -1.27 -22.17
N TYR A 94 -25.24 -2.32 -22.95
CA TYR A 94 -25.27 -2.27 -24.40
C TYR A 94 -25.56 -3.65 -25.00
N GLN A 95 -25.71 -3.70 -26.32
CA GLN A 95 -25.81 -4.93 -27.06
C GLN A 95 -24.95 -4.89 -28.32
N ASP A 96 -24.40 -6.03 -28.70
CA ASP A 96 -23.76 -6.26 -29.99
C ASP A 96 -24.60 -7.24 -30.81
N ASP A 97 -24.97 -6.84 -32.02
CA ASP A 97 -25.63 -7.70 -33.01
C ASP A 97 -24.61 -8.04 -34.10
N VAL A 98 -24.11 -9.27 -34.10
CA VAL A 98 -23.03 -9.73 -34.98
C VAL A 98 -23.43 -10.95 -35.78
N SER A 99 -22.99 -11.02 -37.04
CA SER A 99 -23.22 -12.21 -37.86
C SER A 99 -22.45 -13.38 -37.25
N ILE A 100 -23.07 -14.57 -37.24
CA ILE A 100 -22.35 -15.79 -36.82
C ILE A 100 -21.13 -16.08 -37.70
N ASN A 101 -21.09 -15.55 -38.93
CA ASN A 101 -19.94 -15.67 -39.85
C ASN A 101 -18.76 -14.75 -39.48
N SER A 102 -18.99 -13.72 -38.66
CA SER A 102 -17.96 -12.74 -38.29
C SER A 102 -17.32 -13.01 -36.93
N ILE A 103 -17.62 -14.15 -36.30
CA ILE A 103 -17.06 -14.55 -35.01
C ILE A 103 -16.32 -15.90 -35.15
N GLY A 104 -15.59 -16.30 -34.11
CA GLY A 104 -14.90 -17.59 -34.08
C GLY A 104 -15.84 -18.79 -33.90
N TYR A 105 -16.82 -18.95 -34.80
CA TYR A 105 -17.82 -20.03 -34.74
C TYR A 105 -17.37 -21.30 -35.47
N ASN A 106 -17.58 -22.46 -34.84
CA ASN A 106 -17.31 -23.77 -35.41
C ASN A 106 -18.62 -24.54 -35.59
N VAL A 107 -19.04 -24.70 -36.85
CA VAL A 107 -20.29 -25.39 -37.23
C VAL A 107 -20.32 -26.88 -36.90
N SER A 108 -19.16 -27.52 -36.71
CA SER A 108 -19.09 -28.97 -36.46
C SER A 108 -19.42 -29.32 -35.02
N ASN A 109 -19.10 -28.43 -34.07
CA ASN A 109 -19.27 -28.66 -32.63
C ASN A 109 -20.04 -27.54 -31.91
N GLY A 110 -20.47 -26.50 -32.63
CA GLY A 110 -21.23 -25.38 -32.11
C GLY A 110 -20.45 -24.40 -31.24
N SER A 111 -19.12 -24.52 -31.10
CA SER A 111 -18.35 -23.61 -30.26
C SER A 111 -18.24 -22.21 -30.88
N TYR A 112 -18.28 -21.16 -30.07
CA TYR A 112 -18.02 -19.79 -30.51
C TYR A 112 -17.00 -19.08 -29.62
N SER A 113 -16.36 -18.05 -30.18
CA SER A 113 -15.54 -17.09 -29.47
C SER A 113 -15.84 -15.68 -29.98
N TYR A 114 -16.10 -14.75 -29.07
CA TYR A 114 -16.37 -13.34 -29.39
C TYR A 114 -15.75 -12.41 -28.34
N THR A 115 -15.16 -11.30 -28.78
CA THR A 115 -14.57 -10.29 -27.89
C THR A 115 -15.51 -9.11 -27.78
N LEU A 116 -16.01 -8.90 -26.56
CA LEU A 116 -16.75 -7.70 -26.18
C LEU A 116 -15.75 -6.55 -26.01
N SER A 117 -15.89 -5.48 -26.79
CA SER A 117 -15.11 -4.25 -26.62
C SER A 117 -16.02 -3.03 -26.72
N ASN A 118 -16.30 -2.40 -25.58
CA ASN A 118 -17.15 -1.23 -25.53
C ASN A 118 -16.67 -0.30 -24.41
N ALA A 119 -16.75 1.02 -24.59
CA ALA A 119 -16.36 1.99 -23.57
C ALA A 119 -17.14 1.88 -22.25
N LEU A 120 -18.32 1.23 -22.27
CA LEU A 120 -19.12 0.93 -21.07
C LEU A 120 -18.63 -0.30 -20.29
N LEU A 121 -17.73 -1.09 -20.88
CA LEU A 121 -16.97 -2.11 -20.17
C LEU A 121 -15.77 -1.44 -19.52
N VAL A 122 -15.95 -1.12 -18.25
CA VAL A 122 -14.91 -0.51 -17.42
C VAL A 122 -14.61 -1.42 -16.25
N ASN A 123 -13.39 -1.35 -15.74
CA ASN A 123 -13.05 -1.99 -14.48
C ASN A 123 -14.02 -1.55 -13.37
N SER A 124 -14.70 -2.51 -12.75
CA SER A 124 -15.82 -2.28 -11.84
C SER A 124 -15.88 -3.36 -10.76
N ARG A 125 -16.52 -3.02 -9.65
CA ARG A 125 -16.85 -3.93 -8.54
C ARG A 125 -17.90 -4.97 -8.90
N TYR A 126 -18.72 -4.66 -9.88
CA TYR A 126 -19.81 -5.50 -10.28
C TYR A 126 -19.35 -6.48 -11.34
N ASN A 127 -19.79 -7.71 -11.22
CA ASN A 127 -19.69 -8.64 -12.32
C ASN A 127 -20.60 -8.16 -13.45
N TYR A 128 -20.22 -8.54 -14.66
CA TYR A 128 -21.00 -8.35 -15.86
C TYR A 128 -21.67 -9.66 -16.19
N LEU A 129 -22.86 -9.57 -16.77
CA LEU A 129 -23.58 -10.69 -17.34
C LEU A 129 -23.71 -10.44 -18.83
N VAL A 130 -23.31 -11.41 -19.64
CA VAL A 130 -23.68 -11.45 -21.05
C VAL A 130 -24.78 -12.47 -21.26
N ARG A 131 -25.83 -12.06 -21.96
CA ARG A 131 -26.92 -12.93 -22.40
C ARG A 131 -26.89 -13.04 -23.91
N VAL A 132 -26.90 -14.27 -24.39
CA VAL A 132 -26.76 -14.58 -25.82
C VAL A 132 -28.12 -14.98 -26.38
N TYR A 133 -28.54 -14.30 -27.44
CA TYR A 133 -29.78 -14.56 -28.16
C TYR A 133 -29.50 -14.79 -29.64
N PHE A 134 -30.46 -15.42 -30.31
CA PHE A 134 -30.33 -15.80 -31.72
C PHE A 134 -31.51 -15.34 -32.56
N SER A 135 -31.25 -14.99 -33.83
CA SER A 135 -32.23 -14.34 -34.70
C SER A 135 -33.38 -15.25 -35.18
N THR A 136 -33.26 -16.57 -35.06
CA THR A 136 -34.23 -17.55 -35.60
C THR A 136 -35.62 -17.45 -34.97
N ASP A 137 -35.72 -16.98 -33.72
CA ASP A 137 -36.98 -16.79 -33.01
C ASP A 137 -37.22 -15.31 -32.68
N THR A 138 -36.74 -14.39 -33.51
CA THR A 138 -36.83 -12.93 -33.23
C THR A 138 -36.18 -12.56 -31.88
N TYR A 139 -35.13 -13.30 -31.48
CA TYR A 139 -34.46 -13.17 -30.18
C TYR A 139 -35.35 -13.45 -28.95
N ALA A 140 -36.43 -14.24 -29.11
CA ALA A 140 -37.34 -14.54 -28.01
C ALA A 140 -36.71 -15.42 -26.92
N THR A 141 -35.78 -16.30 -27.27
CA THR A 141 -35.18 -17.27 -26.36
C THR A 141 -33.72 -16.91 -26.05
N MET A 142 -33.37 -16.84 -24.77
CA MET A 142 -31.98 -16.74 -24.30
C MET A 142 -31.34 -18.12 -24.37
N LEU A 143 -30.23 -18.24 -25.09
CA LEU A 143 -29.52 -19.51 -25.24
C LEU A 143 -28.47 -19.74 -24.15
N GLU A 144 -27.80 -18.67 -23.74
CA GLU A 144 -26.71 -18.73 -22.78
C GLU A 144 -26.67 -17.45 -21.93
N GLU A 145 -26.29 -17.60 -20.67
CA GLU A 145 -25.94 -16.50 -19.77
C GLU A 145 -24.58 -16.80 -19.15
N GLN A 146 -23.63 -15.87 -19.26
CA GLN A 146 -22.31 -16.00 -18.69
C GLN A 146 -21.96 -14.78 -17.82
N GLU A 147 -21.46 -15.06 -16.62
CA GLU A 147 -20.96 -14.04 -15.70
C GLU A 147 -19.45 -13.88 -15.84
N PHE A 148 -18.97 -12.63 -15.83
CA PHE A 148 -17.55 -12.33 -15.85
C PHE A 148 -17.21 -11.05 -15.08
N SER A 149 -16.03 -11.00 -14.48
CA SER A 149 -15.44 -9.76 -13.99
C SER A 149 -14.45 -9.20 -15.01
N ILE A 150 -14.31 -7.87 -14.99
CA ILE A 150 -13.22 -7.13 -15.65
C ILE A 150 -12.17 -6.72 -14.61
N SER A 151 -12.55 -6.64 -13.32
CA SER A 151 -11.60 -6.37 -12.25
C SER A 151 -10.78 -7.61 -11.86
N SER A 152 -9.49 -7.40 -11.61
CA SER A 152 -8.55 -8.37 -11.05
C SER A 152 -8.56 -8.42 -9.51
N ALA A 153 -9.39 -7.60 -8.88
CA ALA A 153 -9.48 -7.51 -7.42
C ALA A 153 -10.45 -8.57 -6.86
N SER A 154 -9.94 -9.79 -6.72
CA SER A 154 -10.63 -10.91 -6.05
C SER A 154 -10.77 -10.66 -4.54
N ALA A 155 -11.94 -11.01 -3.97
CA ALA A 155 -12.36 -10.79 -2.58
C ALA A 155 -11.62 -11.67 -1.54
N ILE A 156 -10.30 -11.82 -1.66
CA ILE A 156 -9.48 -12.67 -0.76
C ILE A 156 -8.94 -11.86 0.44
N MET A 157 -8.88 -10.52 0.32
CA MET A 157 -8.33 -9.65 1.36
C MET A 157 -9.45 -8.96 2.16
N PRO A 158 -9.44 -9.05 3.51
CA PRO A 158 -10.39 -8.32 4.34
C PRO A 158 -10.30 -6.80 4.11
N VAL A 159 -11.42 -6.10 4.31
CA VAL A 159 -11.44 -4.63 4.39
C VAL A 159 -10.49 -4.16 5.50
N GLY A 160 -9.73 -3.11 5.22
CA GLY A 160 -8.67 -2.60 6.09
C GLY A 160 -7.30 -3.23 5.87
N THR A 161 -7.17 -4.26 5.02
CA THR A 161 -5.86 -4.84 4.69
C THR A 161 -4.96 -3.82 4.02
N VAL A 162 -3.74 -3.65 4.54
CA VAL A 162 -2.70 -2.78 3.98
C VAL A 162 -1.64 -3.62 3.28
N ILE A 163 -1.27 -3.24 2.06
CA ILE A 163 -0.19 -3.85 1.27
C ILE A 163 0.79 -2.79 0.79
N SER A 164 2.04 -3.19 0.56
CA SER A 164 3.02 -2.39 -0.16
C SER A 164 2.81 -2.50 -1.67
N TYR A 165 3.00 -1.40 -2.38
CA TYR A 165 2.79 -1.31 -3.82
C TYR A 165 3.86 -0.45 -4.50
N VAL A 166 4.52 -1.03 -5.50
CA VAL A 166 5.66 -0.41 -6.21
C VAL A 166 5.25 0.43 -7.43
N GLY A 167 3.98 0.35 -7.85
CA GLY A 167 3.48 1.08 -9.01
C GLY A 167 3.33 2.57 -8.76
N ASN A 168 3.12 3.33 -9.82
CA ASN A 168 3.02 4.80 -9.76
C ASN A 168 1.56 5.28 -9.58
N ASN A 169 1.36 6.60 -9.45
CA ASN A 169 0.02 7.20 -9.32
C ASN A 169 -0.96 6.82 -10.44
N GLY A 170 -0.47 6.62 -11.68
CA GLY A 170 -1.31 6.19 -12.79
C GLY A 170 -1.87 4.79 -12.57
N ASN A 171 -1.04 3.86 -12.08
CA ASN A 171 -1.50 2.52 -11.75
C ASN A 171 -2.50 2.52 -10.58
N VAL A 172 -2.25 3.35 -9.56
CA VAL A 172 -3.12 3.52 -8.40
C VAL A 172 -4.52 3.97 -8.81
N SER A 173 -4.64 4.91 -9.76
CA SER A 173 -5.94 5.42 -10.20
C SER A 173 -6.86 4.31 -10.73
N THR A 174 -6.30 3.31 -11.43
CA THR A 174 -7.05 2.14 -11.90
C THR A 174 -7.45 1.22 -10.74
N LEU A 175 -6.61 1.10 -9.72
CA LEU A 175 -6.86 0.27 -8.54
C LEU A 175 -7.92 0.85 -7.59
N GLU A 176 -8.09 2.18 -7.56
CA GLU A 176 -9.15 2.83 -6.77
C GLU A 176 -10.55 2.40 -7.23
N GLY A 177 -10.79 2.29 -8.53
CA GLY A 177 -12.02 1.72 -9.08
C GLY A 177 -12.24 0.27 -8.64
N GLY A 178 -11.15 -0.45 -8.36
CA GLY A 178 -11.13 -1.81 -7.81
C GLY A 178 -11.29 -1.90 -6.29
N GLY A 179 -11.34 -0.78 -5.55
CA GLY A 179 -11.49 -0.74 -4.09
C GLY A 179 -10.19 -0.72 -3.30
N TRP A 180 -9.07 -0.36 -3.94
CA TRP A 180 -7.77 -0.17 -3.30
C TRP A 180 -7.39 1.31 -3.29
N PHE A 181 -7.13 1.88 -2.11
CA PHE A 181 -6.87 3.31 -1.96
C PHE A 181 -5.49 3.55 -1.37
N LYS A 182 -4.85 4.67 -1.70
CA LYS A 182 -3.61 5.06 -1.01
C LYS A 182 -3.88 5.40 0.44
N CYS A 183 -2.98 5.00 1.31
CA CYS A 183 -2.94 5.50 2.69
C CYS A 183 -2.37 6.93 2.71
N ASP A 184 -3.19 7.90 2.30
CA ASP A 184 -2.81 9.32 2.12
C ASP A 184 -3.58 10.30 3.02
N GLY A 185 -4.33 9.80 4.01
CA GLY A 185 -5.02 10.64 5.00
C GLY A 185 -6.37 11.22 4.55
N ARG A 186 -6.78 11.04 3.28
CA ARG A 186 -8.03 11.65 2.79
C ARG A 186 -9.26 11.05 3.50
N ALA A 187 -10.33 11.83 3.57
CA ALA A 187 -11.58 11.40 4.19
C ALA A 187 -12.25 10.28 3.36
N ILE A 188 -12.69 9.21 4.03
CA ILE A 188 -13.33 8.06 3.36
C ILE A 188 -14.67 8.45 2.75
N SER A 189 -15.35 9.45 3.32
CA SER A 189 -16.59 10.03 2.77
C SER A 189 -16.44 10.60 1.36
N THR A 190 -15.20 10.86 0.89
CA THR A 190 -14.95 11.35 -0.48
C THR A 190 -14.84 10.24 -1.52
N LEU A 191 -14.83 8.97 -1.11
CA LEU A 191 -14.62 7.81 -1.99
C LEU A 191 -15.91 7.30 -2.64
N THR A 192 -16.95 8.14 -2.76
CA THR A 192 -18.30 7.77 -3.25
C THR A 192 -18.34 7.34 -4.72
N LEU A 193 -17.32 7.68 -5.50
CA LEU A 193 -17.17 7.19 -6.87
C LEU A 193 -16.70 5.73 -6.93
N ASN A 194 -16.09 5.23 -5.84
CA ASN A 194 -15.44 3.92 -5.78
C ASN A 194 -16.10 2.95 -4.77
N LEU A 195 -16.83 3.48 -3.78
CA LEU A 195 -17.48 2.76 -2.69
C LEU A 195 -18.96 3.15 -2.56
N THR A 196 -19.84 2.20 -2.22
CA THR A 196 -21.22 2.52 -1.80
C THR A 196 -21.29 3.05 -0.37
N ALA A 197 -22.44 3.60 0.01
CA ALA A 197 -22.71 4.05 1.38
C ALA A 197 -22.47 2.95 2.43
N ASP A 198 -22.89 1.72 2.15
CA ASP A 198 -22.68 0.57 3.06
C ASP A 198 -21.20 0.19 3.15
N GLU A 199 -20.45 0.24 2.04
CA GLU A 199 -19.01 -0.04 2.02
C GLU A 199 -18.21 1.06 2.74
N ILE A 200 -18.59 2.34 2.54
CA ILE A 200 -18.05 3.45 3.32
C ILE A 200 -18.28 3.23 4.80
N THR A 201 -19.49 2.83 5.19
CA THR A 201 -19.83 2.56 6.59
C THR A 201 -19.00 1.40 7.14
N ALA A 202 -18.92 0.29 6.42
CA ALA A 202 -18.10 -0.87 6.80
C ALA A 202 -16.62 -0.51 6.91
N PHE A 203 -16.10 0.28 5.96
CA PHE A 203 -14.70 0.68 5.95
C PHE A 203 -14.40 1.62 7.12
N VAL A 204 -15.27 2.61 7.37
CA VAL A 204 -15.15 3.52 8.51
C VAL A 204 -15.16 2.77 9.84
N ASN A 205 -15.99 1.72 9.97
CA ASN A 205 -16.02 0.89 11.17
C ASN A 205 -14.69 0.17 11.43
N VAL A 206 -13.90 -0.10 10.39
CA VAL A 206 -12.59 -0.75 10.53
C VAL A 206 -11.49 0.27 10.80
N VAL A 207 -11.42 1.37 10.03
CA VAL A 207 -10.23 2.25 10.02
C VAL A 207 -10.44 3.64 10.61
N GLY A 208 -11.69 4.04 10.88
CA GLY A 208 -12.04 5.41 11.27
C GLY A 208 -12.52 6.25 10.08
N SER A 209 -12.72 7.56 10.26
CA SER A 209 -13.31 8.44 9.23
C SER A 209 -12.39 8.78 8.05
N ASN A 210 -11.09 8.54 8.20
CA ASN A 210 -10.06 8.89 7.23
C ASN A 210 -9.25 7.64 6.88
N LEU A 211 -8.71 7.61 5.66
CA LEU A 211 -7.66 6.66 5.33
C LEU A 211 -6.46 6.92 6.28
N PRO A 212 -5.72 5.89 6.69
CA PRO A 212 -4.44 6.10 7.35
C PRO A 212 -3.53 6.98 6.49
N ASP A 213 -2.72 7.84 7.09
CA ASP A 213 -1.62 8.52 6.39
C ASP A 213 -0.32 7.79 6.71
N LEU A 214 0.14 6.97 5.76
CA LEU A 214 1.32 6.13 5.94
C LEU A 214 2.51 6.62 5.09
N ARG A 215 2.47 7.87 4.64
CA ARG A 215 3.57 8.44 3.84
C ARG A 215 4.77 8.69 4.74
N GLY A 216 5.91 8.09 4.40
CA GLY A 216 7.16 8.28 5.13
C GLY A 216 7.21 7.59 6.50
N VAL A 217 6.30 6.65 6.78
CA VAL A 217 6.30 5.89 8.04
C VAL A 217 6.61 4.42 7.79
N PHE A 218 7.30 3.79 8.75
CA PHE A 218 7.44 2.35 8.79
C PHE A 218 6.24 1.73 9.53
N LEU A 219 5.78 0.58 9.04
CA LEU A 219 4.80 -0.23 9.76
C LEU A 219 5.49 -1.15 10.76
N ARG A 220 4.85 -1.34 11.91
CA ARG A 220 5.26 -2.30 12.94
C ARG A 220 4.09 -3.21 13.31
N GLY A 221 4.42 -4.38 13.85
CA GLY A 221 3.44 -5.20 14.56
C GLY A 221 2.99 -4.50 15.84
N LEU A 222 1.73 -4.70 16.21
CA LEU A 222 1.28 -4.39 17.55
C LEU A 222 1.83 -5.44 18.50
N ASP A 223 2.33 -5.03 19.66
CA ASP A 223 2.84 -5.95 20.67
C ASP A 223 1.77 -6.84 21.28
N ASP A 224 0.55 -6.31 21.42
CA ASP A 224 -0.63 -7.04 21.91
C ASP A 224 -0.36 -7.79 23.22
N ALA A 225 0.25 -7.06 24.17
CA ALA A 225 0.64 -7.54 25.50
C ALA A 225 1.70 -8.66 25.52
N ARG A 226 2.48 -8.82 24.45
CA ARG A 226 3.61 -9.74 24.41
C ARG A 226 4.81 -9.28 25.25
N GLY A 227 4.93 -7.98 25.53
CA GLY A 227 5.95 -7.41 26.42
C GLY A 227 7.26 -7.04 25.74
N TYR A 228 7.24 -6.71 24.44
CA TYR A 228 8.39 -6.18 23.69
C TYR A 228 8.25 -4.70 23.32
N ASP A 229 7.27 -4.04 23.92
CA ASP A 229 6.85 -2.69 23.59
C ASP A 229 6.73 -1.85 24.85
N ASP A 230 7.90 -1.64 25.47
CA ASP A 230 8.05 -1.04 26.79
C ASP A 230 7.55 0.41 26.84
N ASP A 231 7.57 1.12 25.70
CA ASP A 231 7.18 2.52 25.58
C ASP A 231 5.80 2.71 24.93
N ALA A 232 4.98 1.66 24.82
CA ALA A 232 3.65 1.69 24.20
C ALA A 232 2.76 2.84 24.71
N GLY A 233 2.84 3.14 26.02
CA GLY A 233 2.06 4.20 26.67
C GLY A 233 2.45 5.63 26.29
N THR A 234 3.59 5.84 25.61
CA THR A 234 4.06 7.16 25.16
C THR A 234 3.55 7.53 23.76
N ARG A 235 2.90 6.58 23.09
CA ARG A 235 2.47 6.72 21.69
C ARG A 235 1.22 7.55 21.57
N THR A 236 1.05 8.15 20.39
CA THR A 236 -0.09 9.02 20.07
C THR A 236 -0.97 8.41 19.00
N GLY A 237 -2.26 8.77 19.01
CA GLY A 237 -3.23 8.25 18.04
C GLY A 237 -3.52 6.77 18.24
N GLY A 238 -4.07 6.13 17.20
CA GLY A 238 -4.51 4.75 17.26
C GLY A 238 -5.91 4.56 17.85
N GLU A 239 -6.39 3.33 17.79
CA GLU A 239 -7.63 2.88 18.42
C GLU A 239 -7.44 2.84 19.94
N GLY A 240 -8.38 3.44 20.68
CA GLY A 240 -8.19 3.72 22.11
C GLY A 240 -8.12 2.49 23.02
N THR A 241 -8.60 1.34 22.56
CA THR A 241 -8.64 0.09 23.34
C THR A 241 -7.37 -0.74 23.17
N THR A 242 -6.89 -0.85 21.92
CA THR A 242 -5.82 -1.78 21.51
C THR A 242 -4.51 -1.07 21.16
N GLY A 243 -4.54 0.23 20.85
CA GLY A 243 -3.40 0.95 20.30
C GLY A 243 -3.07 0.59 18.84
N VAL A 244 -3.92 -0.17 18.14
CA VAL A 244 -3.82 -0.41 16.70
C VAL A 244 -3.83 0.93 15.97
N ARG A 245 -2.90 1.13 15.02
CA ARG A 245 -2.64 2.41 14.31
C ARG A 245 -2.03 3.53 15.18
N SER A 246 -1.49 3.22 16.35
CA SER A 246 -0.70 4.18 17.13
C SER A 246 0.57 4.61 16.37
N PHE A 247 0.90 5.90 16.47
CA PHE A 247 2.08 6.51 15.87
C PHE A 247 3.19 6.66 16.92
N GLN A 248 4.44 6.39 16.51
CA GLN A 248 5.63 6.65 17.30
C GLN A 248 6.63 7.41 16.44
N THR A 249 7.25 8.43 17.03
CA THR A 249 8.34 9.18 16.41
C THR A 249 9.63 8.36 16.41
N CYS A 250 10.62 8.79 15.63
CA CYS A 250 11.94 8.16 15.70
C CYS A 250 12.54 8.28 17.11
N LEU A 251 13.17 7.21 17.56
CA LEU A 251 13.89 7.14 18.82
C LEU A 251 15.17 6.32 18.62
N ILE A 252 16.24 6.69 19.33
CA ILE A 252 17.44 5.87 19.47
C ILE A 252 17.53 5.39 20.91
N GLN A 253 17.97 4.15 21.10
CA GLN A 253 18.19 3.62 22.44
C GLN A 253 19.19 4.50 23.18
N ALA A 254 18.87 4.81 24.45
CA ALA A 254 19.76 5.57 25.32
C ALA A 254 21.13 4.88 25.41
N HIS A 255 22.20 5.64 25.17
CA HIS A 255 23.59 5.19 25.28
C HIS A 255 24.48 6.34 25.77
N GLY A 256 25.65 6.00 26.30
CA GLY A 256 26.63 6.96 26.80
C GLY A 256 27.88 7.01 25.94
N HIS A 257 28.59 8.13 25.99
CA HIS A 257 29.93 8.28 25.44
C HIS A 257 30.91 8.47 26.58
N THR A 258 32.06 7.79 26.51
CA THR A 258 33.22 8.10 27.33
C THR A 258 34.24 8.86 26.48
N GLY A 259 34.96 9.78 27.11
CA GLY A 259 36.10 10.44 26.49
C GLY A 259 37.18 10.70 27.52
N THR A 260 38.41 10.69 27.08
CA THR A 260 39.57 10.99 27.90
C THR A 260 40.19 12.29 27.43
N ALA A 261 40.57 13.14 28.39
CA ALA A 261 41.47 14.24 28.10
C ALA A 261 42.92 13.74 28.17
N ALA A 262 43.80 14.26 27.31
CA ALA A 262 45.23 13.98 27.42
C ALA A 262 45.74 14.47 28.78
N ALA A 263 46.62 13.70 29.42
CA ALA A 263 47.34 14.16 30.61
C ALA A 263 48.17 15.39 30.21
N ASP A 264 47.95 16.52 30.86
CA ASP A 264 48.87 17.64 30.68
C ASP A 264 50.19 17.24 31.35
N GLY A 265 51.29 17.41 30.62
CA GLY A 265 52.55 16.70 30.88
C GLY A 265 53.09 16.82 32.30
N ASN A 266 53.99 15.90 32.68
CA ASN A 266 54.71 15.99 33.96
C ASN A 266 55.52 17.28 34.03
N HIS A 267 55.10 18.25 34.84
CA HIS A 267 55.91 19.43 35.15
C HIS A 267 56.67 19.21 36.46
N ASP A 268 57.94 19.61 36.46
CA ASP A 268 58.80 19.60 37.64
C ASP A 268 59.05 21.05 38.11
N HIS A 269 59.08 21.24 39.41
CA HIS A 269 59.38 22.52 40.04
C HIS A 269 60.84 22.55 40.50
N GLY A 270 61.75 22.86 39.58
CA GLY A 270 63.17 23.06 39.90
C GLY A 270 63.47 24.51 40.27
N GLY A 271 63.93 24.76 41.51
CA GLY A 271 64.44 26.06 41.95
C GLY A 271 65.94 25.98 42.24
N ASN A 272 66.74 26.92 41.71
CA ASN A 272 68.16 27.06 42.05
C ASN A 272 68.34 28.15 43.11
N THR A 273 68.76 27.81 44.32
CA THR A 273 69.04 28.81 45.36
C THR A 273 70.41 29.45 45.09
N GLY A 274 70.41 30.73 44.74
CA GLY A 274 71.64 31.52 44.68
C GLY A 274 72.26 31.65 46.08
N SER A 275 73.57 31.48 46.19
CA SER A 275 74.32 31.58 47.44
C SER A 275 74.08 32.94 48.10
N ALA A 276 73.33 32.96 49.21
CA ALA A 276 73.17 34.15 50.01
C ALA A 276 74.50 34.44 50.74
N SER A 277 75.27 35.41 50.25
CA SER A 277 76.33 36.04 51.01
C SER A 277 75.66 36.81 52.15
N ARG A 278 75.74 36.28 53.38
CA ARG A 278 75.27 36.97 54.59
C ARG A 278 76.44 37.76 55.19
N ASP A 279 76.48 39.06 54.93
CA ASP A 279 77.26 40.00 55.74
C ASP A 279 76.54 40.21 57.08
N TYR A 280 76.97 39.50 58.13
CA TYR A 280 76.54 39.78 59.49
C TYR A 280 77.37 40.93 60.08
N SER A 281 76.84 42.15 60.07
CA SER A 281 77.36 43.24 60.90
C SER A 281 76.94 42.99 62.36
N HIS A 282 77.80 42.36 63.16
CA HIS A 282 77.61 42.30 64.60
C HIS A 282 77.96 43.65 65.24
N SER A 283 76.94 44.40 65.66
CA SER A 283 77.10 45.52 66.60
C SER A 283 77.35 44.96 67.99
N THR A 284 78.61 44.72 68.35
CA THR A 284 78.98 44.42 69.74
C THR A 284 79.14 45.73 70.51
N THR A 285 78.11 46.17 71.23
CA THR A 285 78.32 47.02 72.41
C THR A 285 78.74 46.11 73.56
N SER A 286 79.97 45.62 73.49
CA SER A 286 80.66 44.95 74.59
C SER A 286 81.33 46.04 75.42
N ASN A 287 80.83 46.25 76.64
CA ASN A 287 81.54 46.99 77.68
C ASN A 287 82.78 46.17 78.04
N LEU A 288 83.93 46.52 77.45
CA LEU A 288 85.22 45.94 77.81
C LEU A 288 85.70 46.50 79.15
N SER A 289 85.41 45.78 80.23
CA SER A 289 86.17 45.86 81.47
C SER A 289 86.61 44.46 81.89
N GLY A 290 87.89 44.17 81.64
CA GLY A 290 88.69 43.28 82.48
C GLY A 290 88.59 41.77 82.23
N GLY A 291 89.58 41.24 81.52
CA GLY A 291 90.37 40.07 81.90
C GLY A 291 89.68 38.71 82.01
N GLY A 292 89.84 37.87 80.98
CA GLY A 292 89.61 36.43 81.07
C GLY A 292 89.41 35.76 79.72
N SER A 293 90.43 35.07 79.22
CA SER A 293 90.35 34.24 78.01
C SER A 293 89.38 33.07 78.21
N ALA A 294 88.30 33.00 77.43
CA ALA A 294 87.59 31.77 77.10
C ALA A 294 86.60 31.98 75.94
N ASP A 295 86.89 31.34 74.81
CA ASP A 295 85.95 30.66 73.91
C ASP A 295 84.64 31.38 73.56
N VAL A 296 84.67 32.26 72.55
CA VAL A 296 83.46 32.56 71.79
C VAL A 296 83.30 31.47 70.74
N ALA A 297 82.45 30.50 71.06
CA ALA A 297 82.00 29.46 70.15
C ALA A 297 81.63 30.07 68.79
N ASN A 298 82.29 29.59 67.73
CA ASN A 298 81.83 29.79 66.35
C ASN A 298 80.51 29.04 66.19
N ASN A 299 79.40 29.70 66.56
CA ASN A 299 78.07 29.15 66.37
C ASN A 299 77.80 29.17 64.87
N THR A 300 78.15 28.06 64.22
CA THR A 300 77.94 27.85 62.79
C THR A 300 76.44 27.73 62.61
N PHE A 301 75.76 28.83 62.31
CA PHE A 301 74.34 28.83 61.99
C PHE A 301 74.16 28.07 60.67
N ASN A 302 73.98 26.75 60.78
CA ASN A 302 73.47 25.93 59.69
C ASN A 302 71.97 26.25 59.56
N ASP A 303 71.66 27.38 58.93
CA ASP A 303 70.31 27.81 58.62
C ASP A 303 69.78 26.95 57.46
N ASN A 304 69.39 25.72 57.79
CA ASN A 304 68.75 24.80 56.87
C ASN A 304 67.31 25.27 56.66
N HIS A 305 67.11 26.13 55.68
CA HIS A 305 65.78 26.56 55.27
C HIS A 305 65.37 25.79 54.02
N THR A 306 64.13 25.29 54.05
CA THR A 306 63.49 24.61 52.93
C THR A 306 62.62 25.61 52.17
N HIS A 307 62.72 25.61 50.84
CA HIS A 307 61.77 26.31 49.99
C HIS A 307 60.67 25.33 49.56
N SER A 308 59.42 25.63 49.89
CA SER A 308 58.27 24.96 49.29
C SER A 308 57.90 25.67 47.99
N ILE A 309 57.91 24.93 46.88
CA ILE A 309 57.32 25.41 45.63
C ILE A 309 55.83 25.03 45.68
N PRO A 310 54.88 25.98 45.55
CA PRO A 310 53.47 25.66 45.65
C PRO A 310 53.03 24.68 44.55
N SER A 311 52.13 23.76 44.90
CA SER A 311 51.48 22.84 43.97
C SER A 311 51.04 23.57 42.71
N SER A 312 51.30 23.00 41.53
CA SER A 312 50.77 23.56 40.28
C SER A 312 49.28 23.78 40.42
N GLY A 313 48.87 25.00 40.06
CA GLY A 313 47.52 25.48 40.23
C GLY A 313 46.49 24.60 39.52
N THR A 314 45.25 24.71 39.97
CA THR A 314 44.09 24.03 39.37
C THR A 314 44.05 24.26 37.86
N HIS A 315 44.10 23.19 37.07
CA HIS A 315 43.86 23.23 35.62
C HIS A 315 42.62 22.40 35.27
N THR A 316 42.08 22.66 34.08
CA THR A 316 40.90 21.98 33.55
C THR A 316 41.20 21.42 32.17
N HIS A 317 40.58 20.28 31.85
CA HIS A 317 40.55 19.75 30.50
C HIS A 317 39.18 19.98 29.89
N SER A 318 39.14 20.61 28.72
CA SER A 318 37.92 20.68 27.92
C SER A 318 37.81 19.44 27.03
N LEU A 319 36.78 18.63 27.26
CA LEU A 319 36.36 17.56 26.37
C LEU A 319 35.08 17.99 25.65
N THR A 320 35.07 17.94 24.33
CA THR A 320 33.88 18.19 23.50
C THR A 320 33.51 16.91 22.76
N ILE A 321 32.32 16.39 23.03
CA ILE A 321 31.72 15.28 22.28
C ILE A 321 30.65 15.88 21.37
N ASN A 322 30.90 15.89 20.07
CA ASN A 322 29.97 16.43 19.09
C ASN A 322 28.84 15.44 18.80
N SER A 323 27.68 15.98 18.41
CA SER A 323 26.62 15.17 17.79
C SER A 323 27.02 14.85 16.35
N GLU A 324 26.82 13.60 15.94
CA GLU A 324 27.02 13.13 14.56
C GLU A 324 25.70 12.57 14.00
N GLY A 325 25.54 12.63 12.67
CA GLY A 325 24.38 12.09 11.96
C GLY A 325 23.62 13.11 11.10
N GLY A 326 22.51 12.66 10.50
CA GLY A 326 21.58 13.47 9.73
C GLY A 326 20.31 13.83 10.52
N LEU A 327 19.31 14.39 9.83
CA LEU A 327 18.01 14.75 10.42
C LEU A 327 17.12 13.54 10.76
N GLU A 328 17.47 12.34 10.31
CA GLU A 328 16.65 11.14 10.43
C GLU A 328 17.51 9.90 10.67
N THR A 329 17.11 9.07 11.63
CA THR A 329 17.67 7.72 11.86
C THR A 329 16.81 6.69 11.14
N ARG A 330 17.37 6.00 10.14
CA ARG A 330 16.66 4.97 9.37
C ARG A 330 17.61 3.91 8.80
N PRO A 331 17.14 2.67 8.61
CA PRO A 331 17.88 1.68 7.82
C PRO A 331 17.86 2.01 6.33
N GLU A 332 18.67 1.30 5.54
CA GLU A 332 18.47 1.27 4.08
C GLU A 332 17.05 0.84 3.75
N ASN A 333 16.37 1.59 2.89
CA ASN A 333 14.97 1.35 2.57
C ASN A 333 14.63 1.80 1.15
N ILE A 334 13.52 1.27 0.62
CA ILE A 334 12.93 1.67 -0.65
C ILE A 334 11.53 2.22 -0.40
N ALA A 335 11.21 3.36 -1.03
CA ALA A 335 9.90 3.96 -0.93
C ALA A 335 8.88 3.22 -1.82
N VAL A 336 7.76 2.86 -1.22
CA VAL A 336 6.59 2.25 -1.88
C VAL A 336 5.33 2.96 -1.42
N TYR A 337 4.25 2.86 -2.20
CA TYR A 337 2.94 3.24 -1.68
C TYR A 337 2.42 2.16 -0.73
N TYR A 338 1.73 2.60 0.33
CA TYR A 338 0.83 1.73 1.06
C TYR A 338 -0.57 1.87 0.47
N LEU A 339 -1.15 0.75 0.05
CA LEU A 339 -2.53 0.67 -0.38
C LEU A 339 -3.36 -0.05 0.67
N ILE A 340 -4.59 0.42 0.88
CA ILE A 340 -5.55 -0.17 1.80
C ILE A 340 -6.80 -0.63 1.05
N ARG A 341 -7.30 -1.80 1.44
CA ARG A 341 -8.51 -2.39 0.90
C ARG A 341 -9.75 -1.75 1.53
N GLY A 342 -10.63 -1.17 0.72
CA GLY A 342 -11.88 -0.54 1.19
C GLY A 342 -13.15 -1.36 0.95
N ARG A 343 -13.08 -2.48 0.21
CA ARG A 343 -14.20 -3.40 -0.10
C ARG A 343 -13.68 -4.72 -0.70
#